data_AF-A0A5K0Y474-F1
#
_entry.id   AF-A0A5K0Y474-F1
#
_cell.length_a   1.000
_cell.length_b   1.000
_cell.length_c   1.000
_cell.angle_alpha   90.00
_cell.angle_beta   90.00
_cell.angle_gamma   90.00
#
_symmetry.space_group_name_H-M   'P 1'
#
loop_
_entity.id
_entity.type
_entity.pdbx_description
1 polymer ?
#
loop_
_entity_poly.entity_id
_entity_poly.type
_entity_poly.pdbx_seq_one_letter_code
_entity_poly.pdbx_strand_id
1 'polypeptide(L)' 'VSELKGEDVVCVVKNSTTLSGSLFTLHVSQIRIDLPTLTDSDKE' A
#
# COMPACT_ATOMS: atom_id res chain seq x y z
N VAL A 1 -11.79 0.13 0.12
CA VAL A 1 -11.67 0.69 -1.24
C VAL A 1 -13.03 1.23 -1.63
N SER A 2 -13.10 2.42 -2.23
CA SER A 2 -14.34 3.03 -2.71
C SER A 2 -14.49 2.85 -4.22
N GLU A 3 -13.47 3.24 -4.99
CA GLU A 3 -13.48 3.18 -6.46
C GLU A 3 -12.04 3.12 -7.00
N LEU A 4 -11.92 2.73 -8.27
CA LEU A 4 -10.67 2.75 -9.05
C LEU A 4 -10.76 3.84 -10.12
N LYS A 5 -9.69 4.59 -10.29
CA LYS A 5 -9.57 5.67 -11.29
C LYS A 5 -8.28 5.47 -12.09
N GLY A 6 -8.35 4.58 -13.09
CA GLY A 6 -7.16 4.16 -13.83
C GLY A 6 -6.18 3.44 -12.90
N GLU A 7 -5.02 4.05 -12.67
CA GLU A 7 -3.99 3.52 -11.76
C GLU A 7 -4.18 3.98 -10.31
N ASP A 8 -5.08 4.94 -10.05
CA ASP A 8 -5.35 5.46 -8.72
C ASP A 8 -6.46 4.68 -7.98
N VAL A 9 -6.32 4.57 -6.66
CA VAL A 9 -7.32 3.96 -5.77
C VAL A 9 -7.90 5.02 -4.83
N VAL A 10 -9.22 5.20 -4.87
CA VAL A 10 -9.91 6.08 -3.91
C VAL A 10 -10.36 5.26 -2.70
N CYS A 11 -9.95 5.70 -1.51
CA CYS A 11 -10.24 5.05 -0.24
C CYS A 11 -11.13 5.91 0.67
N VAL A 12 -11.87 5.24 1.55
CA VAL A 12 -12.58 5.89 2.66
C VAL A 12 -11.75 5.71 3.92
N VAL A 13 -11.39 6.82 4.56
CA VAL A 13 -10.72 6.82 5.87
C VAL A 13 -11.70 6.29 6.91
N LYS A 14 -11.34 5.17 7.57
CA LYS A 14 -12.20 4.55 8.60
C LYS A 14 -12.00 5.12 10.00
N ASN A 15 -10.86 5.76 10.25
CA ASN A 15 -10.51 6.35 11.53
C ASN A 15 -9.47 7.47 11.33
N SER A 16 -9.46 8.45 12.23
CA SER A 16 -8.48 9.54 12.20
C SER A 16 -7.18 9.13 12.90
N THR A 17 -6.05 9.39 12.24
CA THR A 17 -4.70 9.24 12.80
C THR A 17 -3.72 10.12 12.01
N THR A 18 -2.56 10.44 12.59
CA THR A 18 -1.50 11.21 11.92
C THR A 18 -0.39 10.26 11.48
N LEU A 19 -0.07 10.28 10.18
CA LEU A 19 1.06 9.56 9.61
C LEU A 19 2.24 10.52 9.46
N SER A 20 3.31 10.30 10.22
CA SER A 20 4.51 11.14 10.22
C SER A 20 5.67 10.43 9.51
N GLY A 21 6.39 11.13 8.63
CA GLY A 21 7.48 10.58 7.83
C GLY A 21 7.16 10.55 6.33
N SER A 22 8.10 10.04 5.52
CA SER A 22 7.98 9.97 4.06
C SER A 22 7.67 8.56 3.53
N LEU A 23 7.83 7.51 4.35
CA LEU A 23 7.64 6.11 3.96
C LEU A 23 6.74 5.40 4.97
N PHE A 24 5.76 4.66 4.47
CA PHE A 24 4.81 3.91 5.28
C PHE A 24 4.64 2.49 4.75
N THR A 25 4.38 1.54 5.64
CA THR A 25 4.00 0.18 5.26
C THR A 25 2.49 0.08 5.08
N LEU A 26 2.06 -0.50 3.97
CA LEU A 26 0.66 -0.71 3.65
C LEU A 26 0.34 -2.20 3.66
N HIS A 27 -0.74 -2.58 4.35
CA HIS A 27 -1.29 -3.92 4.28
C HIS A 27 -2.54 -3.92 3.39
N VAL A 28 -2.51 -4.75 2.34
CA VAL A 28 -3.65 -4.95 1.45
C VAL A 28 -4.29 -6.30 1.77
N SER A 29 -5.36 -6.27 2.57
CA SER A 29 -6.01 -7.48 3.06
C SER A 29 -6.61 -8.32 1.92
N GLN A 30 -6.43 -9.64 2.02
CA GLN A 30 -7.09 -10.64 1.15
C GLN A 30 -6.76 -10.50 -0.35
N ILE A 31 -5.58 -9.98 -0.68
CA ILE A 31 -5.07 -9.90 -2.04
C ILE A 31 -3.67 -10.50 -2.08
N ARG A 32 -3.37 -11.25 -3.15
CA ARG A 32 -1.99 -11.69 -3.44
C ARG A 32 -1.24 -10.53 -4.10
N ILE A 33 -0.18 -10.06 -3.45
CA ILE A 33 0.74 -9.11 -4.05
C ILE A 33 1.64 -9.88 -5.01
N ASP A 34 1.60 -9.52 -6.30
CA ASP A 34 2.41 -10.17 -7.34
C ASP A 34 3.79 -9.49 -7.48
N LEU A 35 4.48 -9.40 -6.34
CA LEU A 35 5.86 -8.94 -6.23
C LEU A 35 6.67 -10.00 -5.51
N PRO A 36 7.97 -10.14 -5.80
CA PRO A 36 8.82 -11.07 -5.09
C PRO A 36 9.01 -10.64 -3.63
N THR A 37 9.24 -11.60 -2.74
CA THR A 37 9.55 -11.33 -1.33
C THR A 37 10.87 -10.57 -1.16
N LEU A 38 11.82 -10.77 -2.09
CA LEU A 38 13.12 -10.11 -2.12
C LEU A 38 13.35 -9.54 -3.52
N THR A 39 13.77 -8.28 -3.58
CA THR A 39 14.15 -7.56 -4.79
C THR A 39 15.68 -7.54 -4.96
N ASP A 40 16.18 -7.04 -6.08
CA ASP A 40 17.62 -6.85 -6.27
C ASP A 40 18.21 -5.86 -5.25
N SER A 41 17.44 -4.86 -4.82
CA SER A 41 17.85 -3.93 -3.77
C SER A 41 18.00 -4.58 -2.40
N ASP A 42 17.34 -5.71 -2.15
CA ASP A 42 17.47 -6.46 -0.88
C ASP A 42 18.72 -7.37 -0.86
N LYS A 43 19.47 -7.46 -1.97
CA LYS A 43 20.67 -8.30 -2.09
C LYS A 43 21.94 -7.64 -1.55
N GLU A 44 21.96 -6.32 -1.47
CA GLU A 44 23.09 -5.50 -0.96
C GLU A 44 23.02 -5.35 0.56
#